data_AF-A0A557SP31-F1
#
_entry.id   AF-A0A557SP31-F1
#
_cell.length_a   1.000
_cell.length_b   1.000
_cell.length_c   1.000
_cell.angle_alpha   90.00
_cell.angle_beta   90.00
_cell.angle_gamma   90.00
#
_symmetry.space_group_name_H-M   'P 1'
#
loop_
_entity.id
_entity.type
_entity.pdbx_description
1 polymer ?
#
loop_
_entity_poly.entity_id
_entity_poly.type
_entity_poly.pdbx_seq_one_letter_code
_entity_poly.pdbx_strand_id
1 'polypeptide(L)'
;MKSANFSPHLYTKALAAFDAAFSPMYLSNTWSHVRQQLKPEHMLALQFCGEILQDEEDEIQQADLDEISTLLSELESLSANSDQIPERLRRLIDNQIAQIRAAVASYKIAGAKVLREAVRSSYGELVEAKDIITEHKNSPEISKLAEVWRKVNAVADAALKIDGVVQLGQKAWLFIESVIKGAV
;
A
#
# COMPACT_ATOMS: atom_id res chain seq x y z
N MET A 1 -5.21 -9.41 -18.80
CA MET A 1 -6.13 -9.71 -19.94
C MET A 1 -5.48 -9.52 -21.30
N LYS A 2 -4.94 -8.33 -21.67
CA LYS A 2 -4.22 -8.16 -22.96
C LYS A 2 -2.98 -9.05 -23.12
N SER A 3 -2.37 -9.43 -21.99
CA SER A 3 -1.24 -10.36 -21.91
C SER A 3 -1.63 -11.84 -22.02
N ALA A 4 -2.91 -12.20 -21.88
CA ALA A 4 -3.35 -13.58 -21.70
C ALA A 4 -3.83 -14.29 -22.99
N ASN A 5 -3.64 -13.70 -24.18
CA ASN A 5 -3.99 -14.30 -25.48
C ASN A 5 -5.46 -14.76 -25.65
N PHE A 6 -6.41 -14.23 -24.88
CA PHE A 6 -7.84 -14.54 -25.07
C PHE A 6 -8.54 -13.57 -26.01
N SER A 7 -9.48 -14.11 -26.77
CA SER A 7 -10.33 -13.31 -27.64
C SER A 7 -11.30 -12.46 -26.80
N PRO A 8 -11.36 -11.13 -27.01
CA PRO A 8 -12.16 -10.23 -26.17
C PRO A 8 -13.64 -10.59 -26.05
N HIS A 9 -14.21 -11.21 -27.09
CA HIS A 9 -15.63 -11.57 -27.15
C HIS A 9 -16.08 -12.57 -26.07
N LEU A 10 -15.16 -13.31 -25.45
CA LEU A 10 -15.47 -14.30 -24.42
C LEU A 10 -15.86 -13.68 -23.08
N TYR A 11 -15.34 -12.50 -22.76
CA TYR A 11 -15.53 -11.86 -21.46
C TYR A 11 -16.18 -10.47 -21.55
N THR A 12 -16.14 -9.79 -22.71
CA THR A 12 -16.69 -8.42 -22.84
C THR A 12 -18.18 -8.33 -22.54
N LYS A 13 -18.96 -9.35 -22.92
CA LYS A 13 -20.39 -9.40 -22.60
C LYS A 13 -20.66 -9.54 -21.11
N ALA A 14 -19.83 -10.32 -20.40
CA ALA A 14 -19.93 -10.47 -18.96
C ALA A 14 -19.55 -9.16 -18.25
N LEU A 15 -18.42 -8.55 -18.62
CA LEU A 15 -17.98 -7.27 -18.06
C LEU A 15 -19.01 -6.16 -18.27
N ALA A 16 -19.57 -6.04 -19.48
CA ALA A 16 -20.61 -5.05 -19.77
C ALA A 16 -21.88 -5.24 -18.93
N ALA A 17 -22.25 -6.49 -18.61
CA ALA A 17 -23.36 -6.79 -17.72
C ALA A 17 -23.08 -6.36 -16.28
N PHE A 18 -21.84 -6.55 -15.79
CA PHE A 18 -21.43 -6.06 -14.47
C PHE A 18 -21.34 -4.53 -14.41
N ASP A 19 -20.78 -3.87 -15.43
CA ASP A 19 -20.73 -2.41 -15.52
C ASP A 19 -22.13 -1.80 -15.53
N ALA A 20 -23.08 -2.42 -16.23
CA ALA A 20 -24.48 -2.02 -16.20
C ALA A 20 -25.09 -2.25 -14.81
N ALA A 21 -24.90 -3.44 -14.21
CA ALA A 21 -25.47 -3.79 -12.92
C ALA A 21 -24.96 -2.91 -11.76
N PHE A 22 -23.71 -2.46 -11.83
CA PHE A 22 -23.08 -1.57 -10.84
C PHE A 22 -23.07 -0.09 -11.26
N SER A 23 -23.78 0.26 -12.33
CA SER A 23 -23.88 1.66 -12.76
C SER A 23 -24.55 2.51 -11.67
N PRO A 24 -24.05 3.72 -11.38
CA PRO A 24 -24.68 4.64 -10.44
C PRO A 24 -26.16 4.93 -10.75
N MET A 25 -26.56 4.78 -12.02
CA MET A 25 -27.93 4.95 -12.46
C MET A 25 -28.91 3.94 -11.84
N TYR A 26 -28.42 2.78 -11.40
CA TYR A 26 -29.22 1.74 -10.76
C TYR A 26 -29.04 1.68 -9.24
N LEU A 27 -28.38 2.67 -8.63
CA LEU A 27 -28.16 2.73 -7.18
C LEU A 27 -29.49 2.78 -6.39
N SER A 28 -30.55 3.33 -6.98
CA SER A 28 -31.90 3.39 -6.40
C SER A 28 -32.67 2.07 -6.52
N ASN A 29 -32.17 1.10 -7.29
CA ASN A 29 -32.88 -0.16 -7.51
C ASN A 29 -32.66 -1.14 -6.36
N THR A 30 -33.62 -2.03 -6.16
CA THR A 30 -33.47 -3.12 -5.19
C THR A 30 -32.42 -4.12 -5.67
N TRP A 31 -31.71 -4.74 -4.72
CA TRP A 31 -30.72 -5.79 -5.02
C TRP A 31 -31.31 -6.94 -5.85
N SER A 32 -32.59 -7.27 -5.67
CA SER A 32 -33.29 -8.26 -6.49
C SER A 32 -33.28 -7.93 -7.98
N HIS A 33 -33.40 -6.65 -8.33
CA HIS A 33 -33.41 -6.20 -9.71
C HIS A 33 -31.99 -6.23 -10.33
N VAL A 34 -30.99 -5.81 -9.56
CA VAL A 34 -29.57 -5.89 -9.95
C VAL A 34 -29.16 -7.35 -10.17
N ARG A 35 -29.53 -8.24 -9.25
CA ARG A 35 -29.20 -9.67 -9.34
C ARG A 35 -29.82 -10.36 -10.55
N GLN A 36 -31.01 -9.95 -11.01
CA GLN A 36 -31.64 -10.52 -12.21
C GLN A 36 -30.86 -10.23 -13.50
N GLN A 37 -30.09 -9.13 -13.53
CA GLN A 37 -29.23 -8.79 -14.66
C GLN A 37 -27.94 -9.64 -14.67
N LEU A 38 -27.55 -10.20 -13.52
CA LEU A 38 -26.38 -11.04 -13.36
C LEU A 38 -26.72 -12.52 -13.55
N LYS A 39 -26.60 -12.98 -14.78
CA LYS A 39 -26.83 -14.38 -15.15
C LYS A 39 -25.67 -15.30 -14.72
N PRO A 40 -25.92 -16.61 -14.54
CA PRO A 40 -24.88 -17.59 -14.22
C PRO A 40 -23.72 -17.61 -15.22
N GLU A 41 -23.99 -17.36 -16.50
CA GLU A 41 -22.98 -17.27 -17.56
C GLU A 41 -21.98 -16.12 -17.33
N HIS A 42 -22.40 -15.01 -16.73
CA HIS A 42 -21.53 -13.88 -16.41
C HIS A 42 -20.61 -14.22 -15.22
N MET A 43 -21.11 -14.96 -14.24
CA MET A 43 -20.32 -15.45 -13.11
C MET A 43 -19.26 -16.47 -13.56
N LEU A 44 -19.64 -17.39 -14.46
CA LEU A 44 -18.71 -18.37 -15.03
C LEU A 44 -17.62 -17.71 -15.87
N ALA A 45 -17.94 -16.66 -16.63
CA ALA A 45 -16.93 -15.87 -17.34
C ALA A 45 -15.94 -15.17 -16.37
N LEU A 46 -16.41 -14.65 -15.23
CA LEU A 46 -15.52 -14.10 -14.19
C LEU A 46 -14.66 -15.16 -13.52
N GLN A 47 -15.19 -16.37 -13.29
CA GLN A 47 -14.42 -17.49 -12.75
C GLN A 47 -13.26 -17.87 -13.67
N PHE A 48 -13.52 -17.98 -14.98
CA PHE A 48 -12.45 -18.16 -15.96
C PHE A 48 -11.46 -17.00 -15.94
N CYS A 49 -11.92 -15.76 -15.86
CA CYS A 49 -11.02 -14.61 -15.72
C CYS A 49 -10.13 -14.74 -14.47
N GLY A 50 -10.69 -15.21 -13.34
CA GLY A 50 -9.97 -15.44 -12.10
C GLY A 50 -8.91 -16.53 -12.19
N GLU A 51 -9.19 -17.66 -12.85
CA GLU A 51 -8.19 -18.74 -13.05
C GLU A 51 -7.04 -18.32 -13.96
N ILE A 52 -7.31 -17.41 -14.91
CA ILE A 52 -6.34 -16.98 -15.92
C ILE A 52 -5.50 -15.80 -15.42
N LEU A 53 -6.05 -14.99 -14.53
CA LEU A 53 -5.30 -13.93 -13.86
C LEU A 53 -4.25 -14.61 -12.97
N GLN A 54 -3.00 -14.21 -13.15
CA GLN A 54 -1.92 -14.64 -12.26
C GLN A 54 -2.19 -14.02 -10.89
N ASP A 55 -1.84 -14.74 -9.82
CA ASP A 55 -1.78 -14.15 -8.49
C ASP A 55 -0.73 -13.04 -8.51
N GLU A 56 -1.19 -11.78 -8.60
CA GLU A 56 -0.32 -10.61 -8.61
C GLU A 56 0.22 -10.27 -7.21
N GLU A 57 -0.41 -10.84 -6.18
CA GLU A 57 -0.14 -10.55 -4.77
C GLU A 57 -0.26 -11.81 -3.90
N ASP A 58 0.66 -12.00 -2.97
CA ASP A 58 0.52 -12.94 -1.85
C ASP A 58 -0.19 -12.27 -0.67
N GLU A 59 -1.02 -13.05 0.04
CA GLU A 59 -1.65 -12.56 1.26
C GLU A 59 -0.59 -12.23 2.34
N ILE A 60 -0.65 -11.02 2.88
CA ILE A 60 0.19 -10.60 4.01
C ILE A 60 -0.34 -11.27 5.28
N GLN A 61 0.55 -11.92 6.03
CA GLN A 61 0.21 -12.54 7.31
C GLN A 61 -0.25 -11.47 8.31
N GLN A 62 -1.31 -11.77 9.05
CA GLN A 62 -1.84 -10.84 10.07
C GLN A 62 -0.77 -10.43 11.10
N ALA A 63 0.13 -11.35 11.45
CA ALA A 63 1.24 -11.09 12.36
C ALA A 63 2.16 -9.95 11.86
N ASP A 64 2.40 -9.84 10.54
CA ASP A 64 3.20 -8.76 9.97
C ASP A 64 2.50 -7.40 10.05
N LEU A 65 1.17 -7.37 9.87
CA LEU A 65 0.37 -6.14 10.03
C LEU A 65 0.30 -5.70 11.49
N ASP A 66 0.21 -6.65 12.41
CA ASP A 66 0.21 -6.40 13.85
C ASP A 66 1.59 -5.87 14.31
N GLU A 67 2.68 -6.41 13.76
CA GLU A 67 4.04 -5.92 14.00
C GLU A 67 4.21 -4.47 13.50
N ILE A 68 3.74 -4.16 12.28
CA ILE A 68 3.75 -2.77 11.76
C ILE A 68 2.96 -1.84 12.70
N SER A 69 1.78 -2.28 13.14
CA SER A 69 0.93 -1.50 14.04
C SER A 69 1.59 -1.25 15.41
N THR A 70 2.33 -2.24 15.91
CA THR A 70 3.10 -2.14 17.15
C THR A 70 4.25 -1.14 16.99
N LEU A 71 5.03 -1.24 15.90
CA LEU A 71 6.12 -0.31 15.62
C LEU A 71 5.63 1.13 15.44
N LEU A 72 4.47 1.32 14.81
CA LEU A 72 3.83 2.65 14.69
C LEU A 72 3.42 3.21 16.04
N SER A 73 2.88 2.39 16.94
CA SER A 73 2.49 2.81 18.28
C SER A 73 3.71 3.17 19.13
N GLU A 74 4.81 2.43 18.99
CA GLU A 74 6.09 2.74 19.62
C GLU A 74 6.65 4.06 19.09
N LEU A 75 6.62 4.29 17.77
CA LEU A 75 7.07 5.55 17.17
C LEU A 75 6.23 6.75 17.62
N GLU A 76 4.90 6.60 17.69
CA GLU A 76 3.99 7.63 18.21
C GLU A 76 4.33 7.97 19.67
N SER A 77 4.58 6.95 20.50
CA SER A 77 4.96 7.15 21.89
C SER A 77 6.32 7.85 22.04
N LEU A 78 7.28 7.56 21.16
CA LEU A 78 8.59 8.21 21.17
C LEU A 78 8.49 9.67 20.70
N SER A 79 7.72 9.94 19.65
CA SER A 79 7.47 11.29 19.13
C SER A 79 6.80 12.20 20.17
N ALA A 80 5.83 11.65 20.91
CA ALA A 80 5.06 12.37 21.92
C ALA A 80 5.86 12.69 23.19
N ASN A 81 6.75 11.80 23.62
CA ASN A 81 7.51 11.94 24.87
C ASN A 81 8.85 12.68 24.70
N SER A 82 9.22 13.04 23.48
CA SER A 82 10.52 13.66 23.20
C SER A 82 10.40 15.17 23.12
N ASP A 83 10.93 15.86 24.14
CA ASP A 83 11.00 17.32 24.21
C ASP A 83 12.14 17.92 23.35
N GLN A 84 13.00 17.07 22.78
CA GLN A 84 14.22 17.49 22.07
C GLN A 84 14.06 17.58 20.54
N ILE A 85 12.89 17.24 20.02
CA ILE A 85 12.65 17.22 18.56
C ILE A 85 12.07 18.56 18.10
N PRO A 86 12.57 19.15 17.00
CA PRO A 86 11.93 20.28 16.37
C PRO A 86 10.48 19.94 15.97
N GLU A 87 9.59 20.90 16.17
CA GLU A 87 8.16 20.80 15.80
C GLU A 87 7.94 20.37 14.34
N ARG A 88 8.83 20.80 13.43
CA ARG A 88 8.78 20.40 12.01
C ARG A 88 9.05 18.89 11.81
N LEU A 89 9.96 18.30 12.58
CA LEU A 89 10.27 16.87 12.51
C LEU A 89 9.17 16.04 13.21
N ARG A 90 8.60 16.53 14.31
CA ARG A 90 7.44 15.90 14.96
C ARG A 90 6.25 15.79 13.99
N ARG A 91 5.89 16.89 13.31
CA ARG A 91 4.81 16.87 12.31
C ARG A 91 5.07 15.93 11.15
N LEU A 92 6.34 15.82 10.72
CA LEU A 92 6.71 14.85 9.70
C LEU A 92 6.44 13.44 10.21
N ILE A 93 6.93 13.09 11.40
CA ILE A 93 6.72 11.76 11.99
C ILE A 93 5.22 11.45 12.16
N ASP A 94 4.42 12.41 12.63
CA ASP A 94 2.98 12.22 12.84
C ASP A 94 2.25 12.00 11.51
N ASN A 95 2.60 12.76 10.46
CA ASN A 95 2.06 12.53 9.11
C ASN A 95 2.43 11.15 8.58
N GLN A 96 3.67 10.72 8.82
CA GLN A 96 4.15 9.40 8.41
C GLN A 96 3.41 8.27 9.11
N ILE A 97 3.18 8.40 10.43
CA ILE A 97 2.37 7.45 11.19
C ILE A 97 0.95 7.39 10.62
N ALA A 98 0.33 8.54 10.36
CA ALA A 98 -1.03 8.61 9.84
C ALA A 98 -1.15 7.95 8.45
N GLN A 99 -0.20 8.20 7.54
CA GLN A 99 -0.21 7.62 6.19
C GLN A 99 -0.06 6.09 6.22
N ILE A 100 0.88 5.57 7.00
CA ILE A 100 1.10 4.13 7.10
C ILE A 100 -0.09 3.45 7.79
N ARG A 101 -0.64 4.05 8.85
CA ARG A 101 -1.83 3.53 9.55
C ARG A 101 -3.05 3.46 8.63
N ALA A 102 -3.27 4.50 7.81
CA ALA A 102 -4.33 4.50 6.81
C ALA A 102 -4.13 3.41 5.74
N ALA A 103 -2.88 3.17 5.32
CA ALA A 103 -2.56 2.12 4.37
C ALA A 103 -2.78 0.72 4.94
N VAL A 104 -2.39 0.47 6.20
CA VAL A 104 -2.69 -0.80 6.90
C VAL A 104 -4.19 -1.04 7.00
N ALA A 105 -4.98 0.00 7.33
CA ALA A 105 -6.44 -0.12 7.38
C ALA A 105 -7.06 -0.39 5.99
N SER A 106 -6.47 0.15 4.93
CA SER A 106 -6.96 0.02 3.55
C SER A 106 -6.48 -1.26 2.85
N TYR A 107 -5.54 -1.99 3.45
CA TYR A 107 -4.95 -3.20 2.88
C TYR A 107 -6.00 -4.23 2.46
N LYS A 108 -6.98 -4.53 3.33
CA LYS A 108 -8.04 -5.52 3.05
C LYS A 108 -8.96 -5.13 1.89
N ILE A 109 -8.92 -3.87 1.45
CA ILE A 109 -9.75 -3.34 0.37
C ILE A 109 -8.94 -3.22 -0.93
N ALA A 110 -7.71 -2.70 -0.85
CA ALA A 110 -6.92 -2.28 -2.00
C ALA A 110 -5.60 -3.07 -2.20
N GLY A 111 -5.33 -4.07 -1.35
CA GLY A 111 -4.15 -4.94 -1.43
C GLY A 111 -2.86 -4.27 -0.95
N ALA A 112 -1.74 -4.97 -1.07
CA ALA A 112 -0.40 -4.54 -0.64
C ALA A 112 0.09 -3.30 -1.40
N LYS A 113 -0.53 -2.97 -2.54
CA LYS A 113 -0.26 -1.75 -3.30
C LYS A 113 -0.39 -0.49 -2.44
N VAL A 114 -1.37 -0.42 -1.53
CA VAL A 114 -1.54 0.79 -0.69
C VAL A 114 -0.41 0.98 0.32
N LEU A 115 0.16 -0.10 0.85
CA LEU A 115 1.33 -0.04 1.73
C LEU A 115 2.55 0.51 0.98
N ARG A 116 2.71 0.09 -0.28
CA ARG A 116 3.77 0.60 -1.13
C ARG A 116 3.58 2.05 -1.56
N GLU A 117 2.36 2.45 -1.85
CA GLU A 117 2.03 3.85 -2.17
C GLU A 117 2.29 4.76 -0.97
N ALA A 118 2.00 4.31 0.25
CA ALA A 118 2.37 5.02 1.46
C ALA A 118 3.88 5.25 1.54
N VAL A 119 4.71 4.20 1.46
CA VAL A 119 6.18 4.33 1.47
C VAL A 119 6.68 5.27 0.38
N ARG A 120 6.08 5.23 -0.82
CA ARG A 120 6.45 6.11 -1.93
C ARG A 120 6.09 7.58 -1.67
N SER A 121 4.89 7.84 -1.16
CA SER A 121 4.45 9.20 -0.78
C SER A 121 5.40 9.78 0.25
N SER A 122 5.71 8.97 1.25
CA SER A 122 6.60 9.31 2.33
C SER A 122 8.02 9.67 1.89
N TYR A 123 8.53 9.03 0.84
CA TYR A 123 9.85 9.35 0.29
C TYR A 123 9.94 10.81 -0.16
N GLY A 124 8.88 11.34 -0.79
CA GLY A 124 8.84 12.74 -1.21
C GLY A 124 9.02 13.70 -0.02
N GLU A 125 8.29 13.43 1.06
CA GLU A 125 8.35 14.24 2.29
C GLU A 125 9.73 14.18 2.96
N LEU A 126 10.39 13.01 2.98
CA LEU A 126 11.74 12.88 3.53
C LEU A 126 12.80 13.62 2.71
N VAL A 127 12.69 13.61 1.38
CA VAL A 127 13.61 14.36 0.51
C VAL A 127 13.49 15.86 0.78
N GLU A 128 12.27 16.36 0.98
CA GLU A 128 12.03 17.77 1.33
C GLU A 128 12.49 18.14 2.75
N ALA A 129 12.53 17.18 3.67
CA ALA A 129 12.96 17.36 5.05
C ALA A 129 14.39 16.87 5.34
N LYS A 130 15.18 16.60 4.29
CA LYS A 130 16.51 15.98 4.38
C LYS A 130 17.42 16.65 5.40
N ASP A 131 17.48 17.98 5.39
CA ASP A 131 18.39 18.74 6.26
C ASP A 131 18.10 18.47 7.75
N ILE A 132 16.83 18.47 8.13
CA ILE A 132 16.38 18.24 9.51
C ILE A 132 16.60 16.79 9.93
N ILE A 133 16.39 15.85 8.99
CA ILE A 133 16.65 14.42 9.22
C ILE A 133 18.15 14.19 9.44
N THR A 134 19.01 14.87 8.68
CA THR A 134 20.47 14.75 8.83
C THR A 134 20.98 15.35 10.12
N GLU A 135 20.40 16.48 10.57
CA GLU A 135 20.74 17.11 11.84
C GLU A 135 20.36 16.24 13.05
N HIS A 136 19.24 15.52 12.97
CA HIS A 136 18.71 14.68 14.04
C HIS A 136 18.95 13.18 13.82
N LYS A 137 19.86 12.80 12.92
CA LYS A 137 20.06 11.41 12.47
C LYS A 137 20.29 10.38 13.58
N ASN A 138 20.90 10.80 14.68
CA ASN A 138 21.21 9.95 15.83
C ASN A 138 20.05 9.89 16.85
N SER A 139 18.92 10.53 16.57
CA SER A 139 17.77 10.52 17.46
C SER A 139 17.05 9.17 17.40
N PRO A 140 16.53 8.69 18.55
CA PRO A 140 15.84 7.40 18.61
C PRO A 140 14.61 7.36 17.69
N GLU A 141 13.98 8.51 17.44
CA GLU A 141 12.77 8.64 16.63
C GLU A 141 13.05 8.45 15.14
N ILE A 142 14.16 8.98 14.63
CA ILE A 142 14.57 8.77 13.23
C ILE A 142 14.98 7.30 13.01
N SER A 143 15.70 6.71 13.97
CA SER A 143 16.02 5.28 13.92
C SER A 143 14.76 4.41 13.91
N LYS A 144 13.76 4.76 14.73
CA LYS A 144 12.50 4.00 14.79
C LYS A 144 11.65 4.20 13.54
N LEU A 145 11.60 5.41 12.99
CA LEU A 145 10.94 5.69 11.71
C LEU A 145 11.55 4.84 10.58
N ALA A 146 12.88 4.72 10.54
CA ALA A 146 13.58 3.88 9.57
C ALA A 146 13.23 2.38 9.74
N GLU A 147 13.08 1.91 10.98
CA GLU A 147 12.68 0.54 11.28
C GLU A 147 11.25 0.25 10.78
N VAL A 148 10.28 1.13 11.09
CA VAL A 148 8.89 1.04 10.59
C VAL A 148 8.90 0.92 9.08
N TRP A 149 9.61 1.80 8.39
CA TRP A 149 9.69 1.82 6.94
C TRP A 149 10.29 0.55 6.37
N ARG A 150 11.37 0.05 6.98
CA ARG A 150 12.01 -1.19 6.56
C ARG A 150 11.00 -2.35 6.63
N LYS A 151 10.24 -2.44 7.71
CA LYS A 151 9.22 -3.48 7.88
C LYS A 151 8.09 -3.32 6.84
N VAL A 152 7.54 -2.13 6.69
CA VAL A 152 6.45 -1.87 5.72
C VAL A 152 6.89 -2.17 4.30
N ASN A 153 8.09 -1.74 3.90
CA ASN A 153 8.60 -1.99 2.56
C ASN A 153 8.93 -3.48 2.34
N ALA A 154 9.51 -4.17 3.33
CA ALA A 154 9.76 -5.61 3.23
C ALA A 154 8.45 -6.42 3.09
N VAL A 155 7.42 -6.06 3.87
CA VAL A 155 6.10 -6.70 3.81
C VAL A 155 5.42 -6.41 2.47
N ALA A 156 5.45 -5.16 2.00
CA ALA A 156 4.86 -4.79 0.71
C ALA A 156 5.60 -5.44 -0.48
N ASP A 157 6.92 -5.50 -0.46
CA ASP A 157 7.73 -6.14 -1.51
C ASP A 157 7.59 -7.67 -1.49
N ALA A 158 7.44 -8.30 -0.32
CA ALA A 158 7.18 -9.74 -0.22
C ALA A 158 5.79 -10.11 -0.75
N ALA A 159 4.80 -9.24 -0.55
CA ALA A 159 3.45 -9.46 -1.03
C ALA A 159 3.31 -9.23 -2.54
N LEU A 160 4.00 -8.24 -3.12
CA LEU A 160 3.83 -7.86 -4.53
C LEU A 160 4.75 -8.67 -5.46
N LYS A 161 4.18 -9.56 -6.29
CA LYS A 161 4.91 -10.39 -7.27
C LYS A 161 5.20 -9.66 -8.60
N ILE A 162 5.55 -8.38 -8.56
CA ILE A 162 5.73 -7.56 -9.77
C ILE A 162 7.22 -7.22 -9.99
N ASP A 163 7.79 -7.71 -11.09
CA ASP A 163 9.25 -7.61 -11.37
C ASP A 163 9.83 -6.19 -11.42
N GLY A 164 9.04 -5.17 -11.78
CA GLY A 164 9.49 -3.78 -11.85
C GLY A 164 9.46 -3.02 -10.52
N VAL A 165 8.90 -3.64 -9.48
CA VAL A 165 8.50 -2.98 -8.23
C VAL A 165 9.62 -2.99 -7.19
N VAL A 166 10.31 -4.12 -7.09
CA VAL A 166 11.42 -4.37 -6.17
C VAL A 166 12.58 -3.37 -6.39
N GLN A 167 12.86 -3.00 -7.64
CA GLN A 167 13.96 -2.09 -7.99
C GLN A 167 13.76 -0.66 -7.46
N LEU A 168 12.52 -0.21 -7.30
CA LEU A 168 12.21 1.13 -6.78
C LEU A 168 12.26 1.16 -5.24
N GLY A 169 11.77 0.11 -4.57
CA GLY A 169 11.91 -0.06 -3.13
C GLY A 169 13.37 -0.08 -2.70
N GLN A 170 14.21 -0.83 -3.43
CA GLN A 170 15.67 -0.84 -3.23
C GLN A 170 16.31 0.54 -3.41
N LYS A 171 15.93 1.32 -4.43
CA LYS A 171 16.51 2.66 -4.66
C LYS A 171 16.11 3.67 -3.59
N ALA A 172 14.85 3.65 -3.17
CA ALA A 172 14.36 4.47 -2.07
C ALA A 172 15.07 4.10 -0.76
N TRP A 173 15.25 2.79 -0.52
CA TRP A 173 16.01 2.29 0.63
C TRP A 173 17.47 2.72 0.60
N LEU A 174 18.18 2.57 -0.52
CA LEU A 174 19.58 2.98 -0.65
C LEU A 174 19.76 4.48 -0.41
N PHE A 175 18.81 5.30 -0.83
CA PHE A 175 18.82 6.73 -0.55
C PHE A 175 18.63 6.99 0.95
N ILE A 176 17.64 6.37 1.59
CA ILE A 176 17.41 6.51 3.03
C ILE A 176 18.61 6.00 3.82
N GLU A 177 19.20 4.87 3.45
CA GLU A 177 20.42 4.34 4.06
C GLU A 177 21.60 5.30 3.86
N SER A 178 21.73 5.95 2.70
CA SER A 178 22.76 6.98 2.48
C SER A 178 22.55 8.22 3.34
N VAL A 179 21.29 8.63 3.56
CA VAL A 179 20.93 9.80 4.37
C VAL A 179 21.05 9.48 5.87
N ILE A 180 20.63 8.29 6.30
CA ILE A 180 20.60 7.83 7.70
C ILE A 180 21.94 7.23 8.17
N LYS A 181 22.75 6.61 7.31
CA LYS A 181 24.11 6.16 7.70
C LYS A 181 25.18 7.19 7.41
N GLY A 182 24.89 8.18 6.57
CA GLY A 182 25.86 9.20 6.18
C GLY A 182 26.83 8.56 5.21
N ALA A 183 26.74 8.97 3.95
CA ALA A 183 27.82 8.72 3.01
C ALA A 183 29.12 9.26 3.62
N VAL A 184 30.15 8.41 3.61
CA VAL A 184 31.55 8.86 3.52
C VAL A 184 31.67 9.89 2.40
#